data_AF-A0A9Q9S5C0-F1
#
_entry.id   AF-A0A9Q9S5C0-F1
#
_cell.length_a   1.000
_cell.length_b   1.000
_cell.length_c   1.000
_cell.angle_alpha   90.00
_cell.angle_beta   90.00
_cell.angle_gamma   90.00
#
_symmetry.space_group_name_H-M   'P 1'
#
loop_
_entity.id
_entity.type
_entity.pdbx_description
1 polymer ?
#
loop_
_entity_poly.entity_id
_entity_poly.type
_entity_poly.pdbx_seq_one_letter_code
_entity_poly.pdbx_strand_id
1 'polypeptide(L)'
;MRAEQYQKALTYFVLAENRDAAQTFITTLPKNGPKTAQAQAWWQAAQILRHQGMALTGYEMAPDFAVYDGWYSSPYYGWGPEGSPMTKSWISAGERQRVQLSQPKQDNHFMHYRWQAVKLAEKSADLLPRKSQTYAAVLCHAAGWIWAQDPAKVKRLYKRYVKNGASFPWAENFGQNCPEPDFTASGVGRKERE
;
A
#
# COMPACT_ATOMS: atom_id res chain seq x y z
N MET A 1 7.67 6.74 -9.49
CA MET A 1 6.60 6.90 -8.49
C MET A 1 7.11 6.67 -7.07
N ARG A 2 7.80 5.55 -6.80
CA ARG A 2 8.32 5.18 -5.46
C ARG A 2 9.02 6.28 -4.67
N ALA A 3 9.89 7.06 -5.32
CA ALA A 3 10.67 8.13 -4.68
C ALA A 3 9.90 9.47 -4.57
N GLU A 4 8.58 9.46 -4.77
CA GLU A 4 7.70 10.65 -4.76
C GLU A 4 8.06 11.73 -5.80
N GLN A 5 8.98 11.44 -6.73
CA GLN A 5 9.32 12.29 -7.88
C GLN A 5 8.29 12.10 -9.01
N TYR A 6 7.04 12.47 -8.75
CA TYR A 6 5.89 12.11 -9.58
C TYR A 6 5.97 12.59 -11.04
N GLN A 7 6.29 13.87 -11.26
CA GLN A 7 6.37 14.44 -12.60
C GLN A 7 7.49 13.79 -13.43
N LYS A 8 8.64 13.56 -12.81
CA LYS A 8 9.73 12.82 -13.43
C LYS A 8 9.35 11.35 -13.68
N ALA A 9 8.55 10.74 -12.82
CA ALA A 9 8.12 9.36 -13.00
C ALA A 9 7.19 9.17 -14.19
N LEU A 10 6.32 10.14 -14.48
CA LEU A 10 5.38 10.09 -15.61
C LEU A 10 6.08 9.87 -16.95
N THR A 11 7.30 10.40 -17.12
CA THR A 11 8.06 10.27 -18.36
C THR A 11 8.60 8.85 -18.58
N TYR A 12 8.59 7.98 -17.57
CA TYR A 12 9.04 6.59 -17.68
C TYR A 12 7.90 5.59 -17.95
N PHE A 13 6.64 6.01 -17.87
CA PHE A 13 5.51 5.15 -18.24
C PHE A 13 5.31 5.16 -19.75
N VAL A 14 5.72 4.07 -20.40
CA VAL A 14 5.60 3.90 -21.86
C VAL A 14 4.16 3.59 -22.26
N LEU A 15 3.51 2.66 -21.56
CA LEU A 15 2.12 2.27 -21.80
C LEU A 15 1.16 3.38 -21.35
N ALA A 16 0.19 3.70 -22.21
CA ALA A 16 -0.78 4.78 -21.96
C ALA A 16 -1.61 4.49 -20.69
N GLU A 17 -2.10 3.27 -20.54
CA GLU A 17 -2.87 2.83 -19.36
C GLU A 17 -2.13 3.06 -18.04
N ASN A 18 -0.83 2.76 -17.98
CA ASN A 18 -0.02 2.95 -16.78
C ASN A 18 0.28 4.43 -16.53
N ARG A 19 0.41 5.22 -17.60
CA ARG A 19 0.56 6.67 -17.49
C ARG A 19 -0.71 7.33 -16.97
N ASP A 20 -1.88 6.91 -17.45
CA ASP A 20 -3.18 7.40 -17.01
C ASP A 20 -3.42 7.04 -15.54
N ALA A 21 -3.17 5.78 -15.17
CA ALA A 21 -3.19 5.30 -13.78
C ALA A 21 -2.27 6.15 -12.87
N ALA A 22 -1.04 6.42 -13.32
CA ALA A 22 -0.09 7.25 -12.58
C ALA A 22 -0.58 8.69 -12.45
N GLN A 23 -1.15 9.26 -13.52
CA GLN A 23 -1.70 10.60 -13.52
C GLN A 23 -2.90 10.70 -12.57
N THR A 24 -3.81 9.73 -12.59
CA THR A 24 -4.92 9.63 -11.64
C THR A 24 -4.41 9.54 -10.21
N PHE A 25 -3.44 8.68 -9.93
CA PHE A 25 -2.85 8.60 -8.58
C PHE A 25 -2.34 9.98 -8.11
N ILE A 26 -1.61 10.70 -8.96
CA ILE A 26 -1.03 12.00 -8.63
C ILE A 26 -2.12 13.05 -8.39
N THR A 27 -3.16 13.08 -9.21
CA THR A 27 -4.24 14.07 -9.08
C THR A 27 -5.17 13.77 -7.90
N THR A 28 -5.26 12.50 -7.49
CA THR A 28 -5.98 12.05 -6.30
C THR A 28 -5.25 12.40 -5.00
N LEU A 29 -3.93 12.58 -5.00
CA LEU A 29 -3.21 12.96 -3.79
C LEU A 29 -3.79 14.24 -3.18
N PRO A 30 -3.92 14.29 -1.84
CA PRO A 30 -4.62 15.38 -1.19
C PRO A 30 -3.92 16.71 -1.39
N LYS A 31 -4.75 17.73 -1.58
CA LYS A 31 -4.36 19.14 -1.58
C LYS A 31 -4.77 19.75 -0.24
N ASN A 32 -4.22 20.92 0.08
CA ASN A 32 -4.65 21.68 1.26
C ASN A 32 -6.17 21.93 1.21
N GLY A 33 -6.85 21.74 2.33
CA GLY A 33 -8.31 21.87 2.40
C GLY A 33 -8.91 21.22 3.64
N PRO A 34 -10.23 20.97 3.66
CA PRO A 34 -10.90 20.31 4.78
C PRO A 34 -10.31 18.93 5.08
N LYS A 35 -10.17 18.58 6.36
CA LYS A 35 -9.58 17.30 6.80
C LYS A 35 -10.29 16.09 6.20
N THR A 36 -11.63 16.11 6.13
CA THR A 36 -12.43 15.02 5.55
C THR A 36 -12.14 14.82 4.07
N ALA A 37 -12.01 15.91 3.30
CA ALA A 37 -11.66 15.84 1.88
C ALA A 37 -10.23 15.29 1.68
N GLN A 38 -9.28 15.74 2.53
CA GLN A 38 -7.93 15.19 2.52
C GLN A 38 -7.90 13.70 2.91
N ALA A 39 -8.72 13.28 3.88
CA ALA A 39 -8.84 11.89 4.28
C ALA A 39 -9.38 11.01 3.14
N GLN A 40 -10.41 11.49 2.44
CA GLN A 40 -11.00 10.80 1.30
C GLN A 40 -9.98 10.66 0.15
N ALA A 41 -9.25 11.73 -0.16
CA ALA A 41 -8.18 11.72 -1.15
C ALA A 41 -7.05 10.73 -0.79
N TRP A 42 -6.59 10.70 0.46
CA TRP A 42 -5.61 9.70 0.92
C TRP A 42 -6.14 8.27 0.78
N TRP A 43 -7.42 8.04 1.09
CA TRP A 43 -8.06 6.73 0.95
C TRP A 43 -8.16 6.29 -0.51
N GLN A 44 -8.59 7.19 -1.40
CA GLN A 44 -8.65 6.92 -2.84
C GLN A 44 -7.25 6.64 -3.41
N ALA A 45 -6.23 7.39 -3.00
CA ALA A 45 -4.84 7.12 -3.39
C ALA A 45 -4.36 5.75 -2.86
N ALA A 46 -4.76 5.37 -1.63
CA ALA A 46 -4.47 4.05 -1.08
C ALA A 46 -5.10 2.93 -1.90
N GLN A 47 -6.37 3.08 -2.31
CA GLN A 47 -7.06 2.13 -3.17
C GLN A 47 -6.35 1.99 -4.53
N ILE A 48 -5.96 3.10 -5.15
CA ILE A 48 -5.21 3.07 -6.42
C ILE A 48 -3.92 2.27 -6.26
N LEU A 49 -3.11 2.53 -5.21
CA LEU A 49 -1.91 1.71 -4.97
C LEU A 49 -2.25 0.26 -4.65
N ARG A 50 -3.34 -0.03 -3.93
CA ARG A 50 -3.72 -1.39 -3.63
C ARG A 50 -4.01 -2.21 -4.89
N HIS A 51 -4.59 -1.60 -5.91
CA HIS A 51 -5.03 -2.30 -7.13
C HIS A 51 -4.05 -2.17 -8.29
N GLN A 52 -3.36 -1.04 -8.41
CA GLN A 52 -2.47 -0.72 -9.54
C GLN A 52 -1.01 -0.55 -9.10
N GLY A 53 -0.70 -0.78 -7.81
CA GLY A 53 0.61 -0.53 -7.23
C GLY A 53 1.74 -1.36 -7.84
N MET A 54 1.45 -2.54 -8.41
CA MET A 54 2.47 -3.30 -9.12
C MET A 54 3.01 -2.51 -10.32
N ALA A 55 2.12 -2.01 -11.18
CA ALA A 55 2.52 -1.20 -12.32
C ALA A 55 3.10 0.16 -11.90
N LEU A 56 2.51 0.80 -10.88
CA LEU A 56 2.88 2.16 -10.49
C LEU A 56 4.18 2.22 -9.68
N THR A 57 4.31 1.35 -8.69
CA THR A 57 5.38 1.39 -7.71
C THR A 57 6.15 0.08 -7.59
N GLY A 58 5.76 -1.00 -8.27
CA GLY A 58 6.45 -2.29 -8.23
C GLY A 58 7.90 -2.26 -8.74
N TYR A 59 8.74 -3.09 -8.12
CA TYR A 59 10.06 -3.43 -8.61
C TYR A 59 9.96 -4.55 -9.64
N GLU A 60 10.64 -4.37 -10.76
CA GLU A 60 10.68 -5.36 -11.84
C GLU A 60 11.13 -6.75 -11.34
N MET A 61 12.14 -6.74 -10.47
CA MET A 61 12.67 -7.89 -9.75
C MET A 61 12.32 -7.76 -8.26
N ALA A 62 13.16 -8.26 -7.36
CA ALA A 62 12.92 -8.14 -5.93
C ALA A 62 12.67 -6.68 -5.49
N PRO A 63 11.74 -6.47 -4.52
CA PRO A 63 11.00 -7.52 -3.83
C PRO A 63 9.76 -8.01 -4.56
N ASP A 64 9.27 -7.35 -5.61
CA ASP A 64 7.91 -7.63 -6.12
C ASP A 64 7.86 -8.64 -7.25
N PHE A 65 8.94 -8.74 -8.02
CA PHE A 65 8.99 -9.54 -9.24
C PHE A 65 7.84 -9.18 -10.19
N ALA A 66 7.69 -7.88 -10.48
CA ALA A 66 6.64 -7.37 -11.36
C ALA A 66 6.68 -7.98 -12.77
N VAL A 67 7.85 -8.44 -13.22
CA VAL A 67 8.00 -9.21 -14.48
C VAL A 67 7.11 -10.47 -14.51
N TYR A 68 6.75 -10.99 -13.33
CA TYR A 68 5.84 -12.11 -13.16
C TYR A 68 4.55 -11.69 -12.45
N ASP A 69 4.15 -10.42 -12.51
CA ASP A 69 2.99 -9.85 -11.81
C ASP A 69 2.92 -10.15 -10.30
N GLY A 70 4.05 -10.52 -9.68
CA GLY A 70 4.07 -11.00 -8.30
C GLY A 70 3.38 -12.35 -8.11
N TRP A 71 3.39 -13.24 -9.10
CA TRP A 71 3.00 -14.65 -8.91
C TRP A 71 4.05 -15.45 -8.13
N TYR A 72 5.31 -15.00 -8.17
CA TYR A 72 6.44 -15.70 -7.55
C TYR A 72 7.20 -14.75 -6.62
N SER A 73 7.30 -15.12 -5.35
CA SER A 73 8.05 -14.37 -4.33
C SER A 73 9.45 -14.90 -4.08
N SER A 74 9.76 -16.09 -4.59
CA SER A 74 11.04 -16.74 -4.34
C SER A 74 12.13 -15.96 -5.05
N PRO A 75 13.10 -15.40 -4.33
CA PRO A 75 14.19 -14.76 -5.01
C PRO A 75 15.00 -15.80 -5.79
N TYR A 76 15.08 -15.58 -7.09
CA TYR A 76 16.09 -16.22 -7.95
C TYR A 76 17.53 -15.83 -7.56
N TYR A 77 17.75 -15.14 -6.43
CA TYR A 77 19.08 -14.83 -5.90
C TYR A 77 19.96 -16.07 -5.69
N GLY A 78 19.37 -17.26 -5.48
CA GLY A 78 20.11 -18.52 -5.30
C GLY A 78 20.09 -19.48 -6.49
N TRP A 79 19.33 -19.17 -7.55
CA TRP A 79 19.13 -20.07 -8.70
C TRP A 79 20.03 -19.71 -9.90
N GLY A 80 20.81 -18.64 -9.76
CA GLY A 80 21.85 -18.29 -10.71
C GLY A 80 23.20 -18.95 -10.35
N PRO A 81 24.17 -18.94 -11.29
CA PRO A 81 25.53 -19.43 -11.05
C PRO A 81 26.19 -18.81 -9.81
N GLU A 82 25.77 -17.61 -9.40
CA GLU A 82 26.21 -16.87 -8.21
C GLU A 82 25.95 -17.60 -6.87
N GLY A 83 24.96 -18.50 -6.82
CA GLY A 83 24.68 -19.30 -5.62
C GLY A 83 25.62 -20.49 -5.43
N SER A 84 26.44 -20.81 -6.43
CA SER A 84 27.37 -21.94 -6.42
C SER A 84 28.79 -21.48 -6.07
N PRO A 85 29.39 -21.98 -4.98
CA PRO A 85 30.80 -21.73 -4.66
C PRO A 85 31.77 -22.22 -5.74
N MET A 86 31.32 -23.14 -6.60
CA MET A 86 32.12 -23.74 -7.67
C MET A 86 32.11 -22.89 -8.95
N THR A 87 31.28 -21.85 -9.03
CA THR A 87 31.16 -21.03 -10.23
C THR A 87 31.79 -19.67 -10.00
N LYS A 88 32.78 -19.33 -10.83
CA LYS A 88 33.31 -17.96 -10.85
C LYS A 88 32.23 -17.04 -11.42
N SER A 89 31.73 -16.15 -10.57
CA SER A 89 30.81 -15.08 -10.94
C SER A 89 31.36 -14.26 -12.12
N TRP A 90 30.51 -14.04 -13.12
CA TRP A 90 30.78 -13.11 -14.23
C TRP A 90 30.32 -11.69 -13.89
N ILE A 91 29.62 -11.53 -12.75
CA ILE A 91 29.09 -10.28 -12.25
C ILE A 91 30.16 -9.60 -11.37
N SER A 92 30.61 -8.43 -11.80
CA SER A 92 31.61 -7.66 -11.07
C SER A 92 31.12 -7.28 -9.67
N ALA A 93 32.06 -7.00 -8.75
CA ALA A 93 31.71 -6.50 -7.42
C ALA A 93 30.92 -5.18 -7.49
N GLY A 94 31.26 -4.31 -8.44
CA GLY A 94 30.54 -3.06 -8.68
C GLY A 94 29.09 -3.28 -9.13
N GLU A 95 28.85 -4.28 -9.99
CA GLU A 95 27.48 -4.60 -10.42
C GLU A 95 26.65 -5.20 -9.27
N ARG A 96 27.25 -6.07 -8.44
CA ARG A 96 26.61 -6.57 -7.21
C ARG A 96 26.22 -5.43 -6.28
N GLN A 97 27.10 -4.43 -6.11
CA GLN A 97 26.79 -3.25 -5.31
C GLN A 97 25.67 -2.42 -5.94
N ARG A 98 25.67 -2.22 -7.25
CA ARG A 98 24.60 -1.49 -7.97
C ARG A 98 23.22 -2.14 -7.78
N VAL A 99 23.15 -3.46 -7.83
CA VAL A 99 21.91 -4.22 -7.57
C VAL A 99 21.44 -4.07 -6.13
N GLN A 100 22.35 -4.10 -5.15
CA GLN A 100 21.97 -3.86 -3.75
C GLN A 100 21.43 -2.43 -3.55
N LEU A 101 22.05 -1.44 -4.21
CA LEU A 101 21.59 -0.06 -4.17
C LEU A 101 20.26 0.18 -4.89
N SER A 102 19.84 -0.73 -5.76
CA SER A 102 18.54 -0.62 -6.45
C SER A 102 17.37 -1.19 -5.64
N GLN A 103 17.62 -1.91 -4.54
CA GLN A 103 16.59 -2.45 -3.65
C GLN A 103 15.83 -1.32 -2.89
N PRO A 104 14.60 -1.58 -2.42
CA PRO A 104 13.91 -0.65 -1.52
C PRO A 104 14.75 -0.35 -0.27
N LYS A 105 14.82 0.93 0.09
CA LYS A 105 15.47 1.36 1.34
C LYS A 105 14.69 0.92 2.60
N GLN A 106 13.37 0.78 2.49
CA GLN A 106 12.44 0.41 3.54
C GLN A 106 11.32 -0.44 2.93
N ASP A 107 10.60 -1.18 3.77
CA ASP A 107 9.46 -2.02 3.38
C ASP A 107 9.80 -3.01 2.24
N ASN A 108 10.86 -3.80 2.39
CA ASN A 108 11.32 -4.78 1.39
C ASN A 108 10.49 -6.08 1.36
N HIS A 109 9.18 -5.96 1.59
CA HIS A 109 8.27 -7.10 1.58
C HIS A 109 7.88 -7.47 0.15
N PHE A 110 7.67 -8.77 -0.12
CA PHE A 110 7.06 -9.20 -1.38
C PHE A 110 5.71 -8.52 -1.59
N MET A 111 5.48 -7.95 -2.78
CA MET A 111 4.35 -7.06 -3.08
C MET A 111 4.32 -5.80 -2.18
N HIS A 112 5.46 -5.10 -2.06
CA HIS A 112 5.67 -3.97 -1.16
C HIS A 112 4.66 -2.83 -1.36
N TYR A 113 4.10 -2.68 -2.56
CA TYR A 113 3.07 -1.69 -2.86
C TYR A 113 1.86 -1.80 -1.93
N ARG A 114 1.57 -2.99 -1.38
CA ARG A 114 0.53 -3.19 -0.36
C ARG A 114 0.83 -2.43 0.93
N TRP A 115 2.08 -2.39 1.38
CA TRP A 115 2.49 -1.61 2.55
C TRP A 115 2.47 -0.11 2.26
N GLN A 116 2.79 0.30 1.03
CA GLN A 116 2.61 1.70 0.61
C GLN A 116 1.13 2.11 0.64
N ALA A 117 0.23 1.25 0.14
CA ALA A 117 -1.21 1.47 0.22
C ALA A 117 -1.66 1.59 1.69
N VAL A 118 -1.21 0.67 2.57
CA VAL A 118 -1.48 0.76 4.02
C VAL A 118 -0.98 2.07 4.62
N LYS A 119 0.21 2.55 4.24
CA LYS A 119 0.74 3.84 4.71
C LYS A 119 -0.18 5.00 4.30
N LEU A 120 -0.74 4.99 3.09
CA LEU A 120 -1.71 6.00 2.65
C LEU A 120 -3.05 5.88 3.38
N ALA A 121 -3.54 4.66 3.63
CA ALA A 121 -4.73 4.43 4.43
C ALA A 121 -4.54 4.89 5.89
N GLU A 122 -3.36 4.69 6.49
CA GLU A 122 -3.03 5.21 7.82
C GLU A 122 -3.06 6.76 7.84
N LYS A 123 -2.57 7.44 6.80
CA LYS A 123 -2.68 8.91 6.63
C LYS A 123 -4.14 9.36 6.51
N SER A 124 -4.99 8.60 5.81
CA SER A 124 -6.44 8.86 5.77
C SER A 124 -7.05 8.77 7.18
N ALA A 125 -6.78 7.66 7.89
CA ALA A 125 -7.28 7.44 9.24
C ALA A 125 -6.82 8.49 10.26
N ASP A 126 -5.61 9.06 10.10
CA ASP A 126 -5.11 10.14 10.96
C ASP A 126 -5.95 11.43 10.89
N LEU A 127 -6.70 11.63 9.81
CA LEU A 127 -7.52 12.82 9.57
C LEU A 127 -9.01 12.62 9.90
N LEU A 128 -9.43 11.39 10.19
CA LEU A 128 -10.83 11.03 10.45
C LEU A 128 -11.19 11.11 11.94
N PRO A 129 -12.47 11.40 12.28
CA PRO A 129 -12.96 11.26 13.64
C PRO A 129 -12.80 9.82 14.12
N ARG A 130 -12.08 9.61 15.23
CA ARG A 130 -11.72 8.26 15.72
C ARG A 130 -12.92 7.35 15.97
N LYS A 131 -14.09 7.90 16.33
CA LYS A 131 -15.32 7.14 16.61
C LYS A 131 -16.23 6.95 15.37
N SER A 132 -15.81 7.39 14.19
CA SER A 132 -16.58 7.22 12.95
C SER A 132 -16.48 5.80 12.39
N GLN A 133 -17.49 5.40 11.61
CA GLN A 133 -17.44 4.16 10.80
C GLN A 133 -16.26 4.22 9.82
N THR A 134 -16.04 5.38 9.19
CA THR A 134 -15.01 5.61 8.17
C THR A 134 -13.62 5.29 8.71
N TYR A 135 -13.32 5.75 9.93
CA TYR A 135 -12.04 5.47 10.59
C TYR A 135 -11.81 3.96 10.79
N ALA A 136 -12.83 3.25 11.25
CA ALA A 136 -12.75 1.81 11.49
C ALA A 136 -12.63 1.04 10.17
N ALA A 137 -13.42 1.41 9.16
CA ALA A 137 -13.44 0.76 7.84
C ALA A 137 -12.11 0.92 7.10
N VAL A 138 -11.53 2.12 7.09
CA VAL A 138 -10.21 2.39 6.49
C VAL A 138 -9.12 1.51 7.13
N LEU A 139 -9.08 1.42 8.46
CA LEU A 139 -8.10 0.58 9.14
C LEU A 139 -8.35 -0.92 8.94
N CYS A 140 -9.61 -1.33 8.82
CA CYS A 140 -10.00 -2.71 8.52
C CYS A 140 -9.47 -3.13 7.15
N HIS A 141 -9.75 -2.35 6.09
CA HIS A 141 -9.22 -2.64 4.75
C HIS A 141 -7.70 -2.65 4.72
N ALA A 142 -7.06 -1.67 5.36
CA ALA A 142 -5.60 -1.61 5.45
C ALA A 142 -5.02 -2.89 6.09
N ALA A 143 -5.66 -3.42 7.14
CA ALA A 143 -5.26 -4.68 7.75
C ALA A 143 -5.44 -5.86 6.79
N GLY A 144 -6.56 -5.90 6.05
CA GLY A 144 -6.85 -6.96 5.09
C GLY A 144 -5.83 -7.06 3.95
N TRP A 145 -5.26 -5.93 3.50
CA TRP A 145 -4.31 -5.93 2.39
C TRP A 145 -2.98 -6.63 2.68
N ILE A 146 -2.60 -6.71 3.95
CA ILE A 146 -1.35 -7.33 4.42
C ILE A 146 -1.60 -8.50 5.37
N TRP A 147 -2.84 -8.98 5.47
CA TRP A 147 -3.27 -9.96 6.47
C TRP A 147 -2.37 -11.20 6.53
N ALA A 148 -2.12 -11.81 5.36
CA ALA A 148 -1.34 -13.04 5.27
C ALA A 148 0.18 -12.81 5.38
N GLN A 149 0.65 -11.61 5.08
CA GLN A 149 2.07 -11.30 4.97
C GLN A 149 2.68 -10.68 6.23
N ASP A 150 1.89 -9.94 7.02
CA ASP A 150 2.40 -9.19 8.16
C ASP A 150 1.42 -9.18 9.36
N PRO A 151 1.31 -10.32 10.08
CA PRO A 151 0.44 -10.42 11.26
C PRO A 151 0.76 -9.40 12.35
N ALA A 152 2.02 -8.96 12.46
CA ALA A 152 2.43 -7.96 13.44
C ALA A 152 1.85 -6.57 13.11
N LYS A 153 1.93 -6.15 11.85
CA LYS A 153 1.37 -4.88 11.36
C LYS A 153 -0.15 -4.89 11.39
N VAL A 154 -0.79 -6.00 11.05
CA VAL A 154 -2.24 -6.25 11.21
C VAL A 154 -2.64 -6.05 12.67
N LYS A 155 -1.94 -6.69 13.61
CA LYS A 155 -2.20 -6.55 15.05
C LYS A 155 -2.02 -5.11 15.52
N ARG A 156 -1.05 -4.35 14.99
CA ARG A 156 -0.91 -2.91 15.30
C ARG A 156 -2.13 -2.12 14.82
N LEU A 157 -2.57 -2.33 13.59
CA LEU A 157 -3.74 -1.65 13.03
C LEU A 157 -5.00 -1.96 13.84
N TYR A 158 -5.22 -3.22 14.18
CA TYR A 158 -6.34 -3.64 15.03
C TYR A 158 -6.27 -3.02 16.43
N LYS A 159 -5.11 -3.06 17.10
CA LYS A 159 -4.94 -2.39 18.40
C LYS A 159 -5.20 -0.88 18.32
N ARG A 160 -4.76 -0.23 17.24
CA ARG A 160 -5.03 1.18 16.99
C ARG A 160 -6.53 1.45 16.87
N TYR A 161 -7.25 0.61 16.13
CA TYR A 161 -8.71 0.65 16.05
C TYR A 161 -9.35 0.46 17.43
N VAL A 162 -9.09 -0.65 18.13
CA VAL A 162 -9.71 -0.95 19.45
C VAL A 162 -9.47 0.16 20.46
N LYS A 163 -8.27 0.74 20.51
CA LYS A 163 -7.92 1.80 21.47
C LYS A 163 -8.71 3.11 21.23
N ASN A 164 -9.03 3.43 19.98
CA ASN A 164 -9.51 4.76 19.59
C ASN A 164 -10.94 4.75 19.01
N GLY A 165 -11.32 3.64 18.39
CA GLY A 165 -12.51 3.39 17.59
C GLY A 165 -13.81 3.28 18.39
N ALA A 166 -14.94 3.40 17.68
CA ALA A 166 -16.22 2.89 18.17
C ALA A 166 -16.33 1.39 17.89
N SER A 167 -17.12 0.68 18.69
CA SER A 167 -17.39 -0.74 18.46
C SER A 167 -18.40 -0.90 17.33
N PHE A 168 -18.13 -1.79 16.39
CA PHE A 168 -19.02 -2.13 15.29
C PHE A 168 -19.16 -3.65 15.17
N PRO A 169 -20.36 -4.21 14.95
CA PRO A 169 -20.53 -5.68 14.87
C PRO A 169 -19.65 -6.34 13.81
N TRP A 170 -19.49 -5.70 12.64
CA TRP A 170 -18.65 -6.22 11.57
C TRP A 170 -17.15 -6.24 11.91
N ALA A 171 -16.71 -5.49 12.93
CA ALA A 171 -15.30 -5.43 13.33
C ALA A 171 -14.82 -6.68 14.09
N GLU A 172 -15.71 -7.64 14.37
CA GLU A 172 -15.31 -8.99 14.81
C GLU A 172 -14.44 -9.70 13.78
N ASN A 173 -14.70 -9.46 12.49
CA ASN A 173 -13.91 -9.98 11.37
C ASN A 173 -12.87 -8.96 10.87
N PHE A 174 -12.32 -8.11 11.74
CA PHE A 174 -11.43 -7.02 11.33
C PHE A 174 -10.29 -7.48 10.40
N GLY A 175 -10.16 -6.82 9.24
CA GLY A 175 -9.27 -7.25 8.16
C GLY A 175 -9.95 -8.11 7.10
N GLN A 176 -11.20 -8.50 7.32
CA GLN A 176 -12.03 -9.32 6.43
C GLN A 176 -13.44 -8.72 6.36
N ASN A 177 -14.10 -8.81 5.20
CA ASN A 177 -15.48 -8.32 5.00
C ASN A 177 -15.71 -6.88 5.49
N CYS A 178 -14.70 -6.01 5.30
CA CYS A 178 -14.75 -4.63 5.74
C CYS A 178 -15.76 -3.83 4.90
N PRO A 179 -16.67 -3.04 5.51
CA PRO A 179 -17.58 -2.20 4.74
C PRO A 179 -16.81 -1.11 3.99
N GLU A 180 -17.42 -0.54 2.95
CA GLU A 180 -16.88 0.67 2.32
C GLU A 180 -16.87 1.83 3.33
N PRO A 181 -15.78 2.62 3.42
CA PRO A 181 -15.74 3.76 4.32
C PRO A 181 -16.68 4.88 3.88
N ASP A 182 -17.57 5.31 4.78
CA ASP A 182 -18.51 6.40 4.50
C ASP A 182 -17.91 7.77 4.86
N PHE A 183 -17.45 8.54 3.86
CA PHE A 183 -16.92 9.89 4.05
C PHE A 183 -18.00 10.99 4.13
N THR A 184 -19.27 10.64 3.93
CA THR A 184 -20.41 11.58 3.95
C THR A 184 -21.07 11.66 5.31
N ALA A 185 -20.99 10.59 6.12
CA ALA A 185 -21.48 10.58 7.47
C ALA A 185 -20.67 11.52 8.36
N SER A 186 -21.25 12.69 8.64
CA SER A 186 -20.83 13.59 9.71
C SER A 186 -21.04 12.94 11.08
N GLY A 187 -20.22 11.95 11.44
CA GLY A 187 -19.86 11.56 12.81
C GLY A 187 -20.94 11.22 13.86
N VAL A 188 -22.23 11.25 13.55
CA VAL A 188 -23.30 10.99 14.52
C VAL A 188 -24.26 9.99 13.89
N GLY A 189 -24.35 8.81 14.52
CA GLY A 189 -25.39 7.84 14.18
C GLY A 189 -26.74 8.53 14.19
N ARG A 190 -27.43 8.52 13.04
CA ARG A 190 -28.87 8.71 13.05
C ARG A 190 -29.41 7.57 13.91
N LYS A 191 -29.89 7.90 15.11
CA LYS A 191 -30.92 7.09 15.76
C LYS A 191 -32.05 6.99 14.74
N GLU A 192 -32.28 5.80 14.22
CA GLU A 192 -33.54 5.46 13.58
C GLU A 192 -34.63 5.80 14.60
N ARG A 193 -35.46 6.78 14.24
CA ARG A 193 -36.75 6.99 14.86
C ARG A 193 -37.73 6.20 14.02
N GLU A 194 -38.26 5.12 14.58
CA GLU A 194 -39.67 4.75 14.60
C GLU A 194 -39.86 3.52 15.50
#